data_AF-A0AAV5SGK1-F1
#
_entry.id   AF-A0AAV5SGK1-F1
#
_cell.length_a   1.000
_cell.length_b   1.000
_cell.length_c   1.000
_cell.angle_alpha   90.00
_cell.angle_beta   90.00
_cell.angle_gamma   90.00
#
_symmetry.space_group_name_H-M   'P 1'
#
loop_
_entity.id
_entity.type
_entity.pdbx_description
1 polymer ?
#
loop_
_entity_poly.entity_id
_entity_poly.type
_entity_poly.pdbx_seq_one_letter_code
_entity_poly.pdbx_strand_id
1 'polypeptide(L)'
;SFLFDLSRTCKSVYMFDEYCDEGCDNVSLDAIQKLCKDMMEGATKLRSLAMGLPKNRCIKFLKLVEITYRDGWLYSDRNIEAYKVIVLLDEEEEEEDYGSNHGNIFNGNIEIRLFMKVDDGDVFNTIVLISILIYDTPESLEKAKAVDEYHVRIDLPSN
;
A
#
# COMPACT_ATOMS: atom_id res chain seq x y z
N SER A 1 -10.82 20.21 -0.45
CA SER A 1 -9.37 20.38 -0.66
C SER A 1 -9.04 19.76 -2.01
N PHE A 2 -7.96 20.21 -2.65
CA PHE A 2 -7.59 19.81 -4.00
C PHE A 2 -7.64 18.29 -4.24
N LEU A 3 -7.11 17.49 -3.30
CA LEU A 3 -7.13 16.02 -3.38
C LEU A 3 -8.54 15.41 -3.46
N PHE A 4 -9.49 15.88 -2.64
CA PHE A 4 -10.88 15.40 -2.70
C PHE A 4 -11.63 15.89 -3.94
N ASP A 5 -11.24 17.04 -4.50
CA ASP A 5 -11.81 17.53 -5.75
C ASP A 5 -11.31 16.69 -6.94
N LEU A 6 -10.04 16.29 -6.91
CA LEU A 6 -9.49 15.30 -7.85
C LEU A 6 -10.17 13.95 -7.72
N SER A 7 -10.41 13.44 -6.52
CA SER A 7 -11.01 12.11 -6.34
C SER A 7 -12.41 12.00 -6.96
N ARG A 8 -13.18 13.09 -6.92
CA ARG A 8 -14.54 13.16 -7.49
C ARG A 8 -14.57 13.18 -9.01
N THR A 9 -13.48 13.59 -9.64
CA THR A 9 -13.40 13.81 -11.09
C THR A 9 -12.55 12.75 -11.80
N CYS A 10 -11.42 12.37 -11.19
CA CYS A 10 -10.45 11.43 -11.73
C CYS A 10 -10.71 9.99 -11.27
N LYS A 11 -10.47 9.03 -12.17
CA LYS A 11 -10.44 7.59 -11.83
C LYS A 11 -9.11 7.16 -11.24
N SER A 12 -8.03 7.84 -11.58
CA SER A 12 -6.68 7.55 -11.10
C SER A 12 -5.97 8.84 -10.72
N VAL A 13 -5.26 8.83 -9.60
CA VAL A 13 -4.46 9.96 -9.11
C VAL A 13 -3.08 9.44 -8.73
N TYR A 14 -2.04 10.07 -9.26
CA TYR A 14 -0.63 9.75 -8.98
C TYR A 14 0.00 10.98 -8.33
N MET A 15 0.44 10.83 -7.09
CA MET A 15 1.03 11.87 -6.23
C MET A 15 2.44 11.44 -5.81
N PHE A 16 3.29 11.25 -6.80
CA PHE A 16 4.71 11.11 -6.56
C PHE A 16 5.41 11.84 -7.69
N ASP A 17 6.54 12.45 -7.37
CA ASP A 17 7.47 12.98 -8.34
C ASP A 17 8.65 12.01 -8.37
N GLU A 18 9.07 11.62 -9.57
CA GLU A 18 10.19 10.71 -9.78
C GLU A 18 11.50 11.24 -9.16
N TYR A 19 11.57 12.57 -8.95
CA TYR A 19 12.72 13.32 -8.45
C TYR A 19 12.55 13.89 -7.04
N CYS A 20 11.43 13.65 -6.35
CA CYS A 20 11.21 14.24 -5.03
C CYS A 20 11.42 13.21 -3.94
N ASP A 21 12.59 13.33 -3.29
CA ASP A 21 13.03 12.45 -2.20
C ASP A 21 12.26 12.70 -0.88
N GLU A 22 11.28 13.62 -0.86
CA GLU A 22 10.55 14.03 0.33
C GLU A 22 9.14 13.39 0.47
N GLY A 23 8.70 12.58 -0.50
CA GLY A 23 7.38 11.93 -0.46
C GLY A 23 6.20 12.92 -0.36
N CYS A 24 5.00 12.40 -0.15
CA CYS A 24 3.77 13.21 -0.03
C CYS A 24 3.56 13.75 1.39
N ASP A 25 4.53 14.48 1.93
CA ASP A 25 4.48 14.89 3.33
C ASP A 25 3.37 15.92 3.65
N ASN A 26 2.96 16.68 2.64
CA ASN A 26 1.92 17.70 2.75
C ASN A 26 0.48 17.16 2.80
N VAL A 27 0.28 15.85 2.60
CA VAL A 27 -1.04 15.21 2.73
C VAL A 27 -1.13 14.51 4.08
N SER A 28 -2.07 14.89 4.94
CA SER A 28 -2.28 14.21 6.22
C SER A 28 -2.72 12.76 6.02
N LEU A 29 -2.26 11.84 6.87
CA LEU A 29 -2.66 10.43 6.84
C LEU A 29 -4.18 10.24 6.99
N ASP A 30 -4.85 11.05 7.80
CA ASP A 30 -6.31 11.01 7.97
C ASP A 30 -7.05 11.34 6.65
N ALA A 31 -6.51 12.24 5.84
CA ALA A 31 -7.08 12.55 4.53
C ALA A 31 -6.93 11.36 3.57
N ILE A 32 -5.78 10.67 3.61
CA ILE A 32 -5.54 9.46 2.82
C ILE A 32 -6.48 8.35 3.28
N GLN A 33 -6.57 8.09 4.59
CA GLN A 33 -7.49 7.12 5.17
C GLN A 33 -8.95 7.39 4.78
N LYS A 34 -9.39 8.66 4.89
CA LYS A 34 -10.74 9.07 4.45
C LYS A 34 -10.92 8.79 2.96
N LEU A 35 -9.93 9.09 2.13
CA LEU A 35 -10.01 8.85 0.69
C LEU A 35 -10.12 7.35 0.38
N CYS A 36 -9.35 6.50 1.06
CA CYS A 36 -9.49 5.04 0.96
C CYS A 36 -10.90 4.58 1.33
N LYS A 37 -11.46 5.14 2.41
CA LYS A 37 -12.85 4.86 2.82
C LYS A 37 -13.85 5.29 1.76
N ASP A 38 -13.74 6.52 1.25
CA ASP A 38 -14.62 7.02 0.19
C ASP A 38 -14.52 6.14 -1.08
N MET A 39 -13.31 5.65 -1.40
CA MET A 39 -13.08 4.71 -2.51
C MET A 39 -13.81 3.38 -2.28
N MET A 40 -13.66 2.77 -1.09
CA MET A 40 -14.34 1.53 -0.71
C MET A 40 -15.86 1.64 -0.76
N GLU A 41 -16.40 2.74 -0.25
CA GLU A 41 -17.84 2.98 -0.18
C GLU A 41 -18.44 3.44 -1.52
N GLY A 42 -17.61 3.62 -2.56
CA GLY A 42 -18.05 4.10 -3.86
C GLY A 42 -18.49 5.57 -3.86
N ALA A 43 -18.16 6.33 -2.81
CA ALA A 43 -18.49 7.74 -2.66
C ALA A 43 -17.66 8.67 -3.58
N THR A 44 -16.71 8.10 -4.32
CA THR A 44 -15.79 8.79 -5.21
C THR A 44 -15.60 8.02 -6.53
N LYS A 45 -15.16 8.72 -7.59
CA LYS A 45 -14.83 8.09 -8.88
C LYS A 45 -13.44 7.47 -8.90
N LEU A 46 -12.61 7.84 -7.93
CA LEU A 46 -11.26 7.33 -7.77
C LEU A 46 -11.28 5.80 -7.54
N ARG A 47 -10.46 5.10 -8.31
CA ARG A 47 -10.24 3.65 -8.28
C ARG A 47 -8.76 3.30 -8.11
N SER A 48 -7.87 4.24 -8.38
CA SER A 48 -6.43 4.09 -8.17
C SER A 48 -5.83 5.35 -7.56
N LEU A 49 -5.04 5.18 -6.51
CA LEU A 49 -4.29 6.24 -5.84
C LEU A 49 -2.86 5.76 -5.61
N ALA A 50 -1.88 6.44 -6.20
CA ALA A 50 -0.47 6.16 -5.96
C ALA A 50 0.24 7.34 -5.32
N MET A 51 1.08 7.12 -4.33
CA MET A 51 1.86 8.17 -3.67
C MET A 51 3.13 7.62 -3.01
N GLY A 52 4.14 8.46 -2.83
CA GLY A 52 5.30 8.13 -1.99
C GLY A 52 5.04 8.52 -0.54
N LEU A 53 5.34 7.65 0.41
CA LEU A 53 5.38 7.97 1.84
C LEU A 53 6.72 7.55 2.45
N PRO A 54 7.28 8.32 3.39
CA PRO A 54 8.32 7.82 4.27
C PRO A 54 7.88 6.51 4.95
N LYS A 55 8.79 5.54 5.09
CA LYS A 55 8.51 4.22 5.69
C LYS A 55 7.69 4.28 6.98
N ASN A 56 8.06 5.18 7.90
CA ASN A 56 7.36 5.35 9.18
C ASN A 56 5.90 5.84 9.00
N ARG A 57 5.61 6.65 7.98
CA ARG A 57 4.26 7.11 7.62
C ARG A 57 3.48 6.01 6.90
N CYS A 58 4.13 5.19 6.09
CA CYS A 58 3.55 3.98 5.52
C CYS A 58 3.05 3.03 6.61
N ILE A 59 3.87 2.72 7.62
CA ILE A 59 3.48 1.85 8.76
C ILE A 59 2.29 2.46 9.52
N LYS A 60 2.31 3.77 9.78
CA LYS A 60 1.17 4.47 10.41
C LYS A 60 -0.08 4.42 9.54
N PHE A 61 0.05 4.55 8.23
CA PHE A 61 -1.05 4.44 7.28
C PHE A 61 -1.67 3.05 7.30
N LEU A 62 -0.86 1.97 7.25
CA LEU A 62 -1.34 0.59 7.37
C LEU A 62 -2.19 0.42 8.64
N LYS A 63 -1.71 0.96 9.77
CA LYS A 63 -2.46 0.91 11.03
C LYS A 63 -3.83 1.61 10.94
N LEU A 64 -3.92 2.73 10.22
CA LEU A 64 -5.18 3.45 10.01
C LEU A 64 -6.17 2.67 9.12
N VAL A 65 -5.68 1.78 8.26
CA VAL A 65 -6.53 0.86 7.48
C VAL A 65 -6.67 -0.51 8.15
N GLU A 66 -6.43 -0.58 9.47
CA GLU A 66 -6.59 -1.76 10.32
C GLU A 66 -5.65 -2.93 9.94
N ILE A 67 -4.46 -2.60 9.46
CA ILE A 67 -3.37 -3.53 9.19
C ILE A 67 -2.19 -3.14 10.08
N THR A 68 -1.85 -3.98 11.04
CA THR A 68 -0.71 -3.77 11.93
C THR A 68 0.51 -4.51 11.38
N TYR A 69 1.60 -3.79 11.14
CA TYR A 69 2.91 -4.40 10.89
C TYR A 69 3.70 -4.47 12.19
N ARG A 70 4.20 -5.65 12.55
CA ARG A 70 4.98 -5.89 13.76
C ARG A 70 5.87 -7.11 13.58
N ASP A 71 7.15 -6.99 13.96
CA ASP A 71 8.12 -8.10 14.02
C ASP A 71 8.22 -8.88 12.68
N GLY A 72 8.17 -8.18 11.54
CA GLY A 72 8.17 -8.80 10.22
C GLY A 72 6.82 -9.37 9.76
N TRP A 73 5.75 -9.25 10.55
CA TRP A 73 4.44 -9.82 10.21
C TRP A 73 3.36 -8.75 10.04
N LEU A 74 2.40 -9.05 9.17
CA LEU A 74 1.16 -8.27 9.05
C LEU A 74 0.04 -8.95 9.84
N TYR A 75 -0.69 -8.16 10.61
CA TYR A 75 -1.83 -8.58 11.41
C TYR A 75 -3.05 -7.73 11.06
N SER A 76 -4.21 -8.36 10.89
CA SER A 76 -5.47 -7.65 10.73
C SER A 76 -6.60 -8.48 11.34
N ASP A 77 -7.62 -7.81 11.88
CA ASP A 77 -8.87 -8.46 12.30
C ASP A 77 -9.72 -8.89 11.09
N ARG A 78 -9.35 -8.42 9.90
CA ARG A 78 -9.98 -8.79 8.63
C ARG A 78 -9.18 -9.90 7.95
N ASN A 79 -9.87 -10.69 7.14
CA ASN A 79 -9.20 -11.66 6.28
C ASN A 79 -8.44 -10.92 5.17
N ILE A 80 -7.11 -10.87 5.28
CA ILE A 80 -6.22 -10.26 4.30
C ILE A 80 -5.33 -11.32 3.66
N GLU A 81 -5.00 -11.12 2.38
CA GLU A 81 -4.03 -11.93 1.65
C GLU A 81 -2.82 -11.04 1.36
N ALA A 82 -1.59 -11.49 1.66
CA ALA A 82 -0.40 -10.66 1.48
C ALA A 82 0.74 -11.42 0.78
N TYR A 83 1.53 -10.70 -0.01
CA TYR A 83 2.66 -11.24 -0.77
C TYR A 83 3.87 -10.29 -0.67
N LYS A 84 5.05 -10.84 -0.36
CA LYS A 84 6.35 -10.11 -0.31
C LYS A 84 6.37 -8.78 0.48
N VAL A 85 5.45 -8.57 1.42
CA VAL A 85 5.40 -7.32 2.22
C VAL A 85 6.49 -7.27 3.30
N ILE A 86 6.86 -8.44 3.83
CA ILE A 86 7.80 -8.59 4.95
C ILE A 86 9.19 -8.07 4.56
N VAL A 87 9.63 -8.47 3.35
CA VAL A 87 10.93 -8.10 2.77
C VAL A 87 11.07 -6.57 2.61
N LEU A 88 9.96 -5.83 2.56
CA LEU A 88 9.99 -4.38 2.34
C LEU A 88 9.97 -3.53 3.61
N LEU A 89 9.64 -4.10 4.75
CA LEU A 89 9.46 -3.32 5.98
C LEU A 89 10.51 -3.65 7.05
N ASP A 90 11.22 -4.78 6.93
CA ASP A 90 12.39 -5.08 7.75
C ASP A 90 13.68 -4.50 7.14
N GLU A 91 14.66 -4.18 8.00
CA GLU A 91 15.92 -3.49 7.66
C GLU A 91 17.11 -4.44 7.48
N GLU A 92 16.90 -5.74 7.56
CA GLU A 92 17.98 -6.74 7.51
C GLU A 92 18.04 -7.37 6.11
N GLU A 93 18.82 -6.75 5.21
CA GLU A 93 19.23 -7.32 3.92
C GLU A 93 20.21 -8.48 4.14
N GLU A 94 20.05 -9.59 3.41
CA GLU A 94 21.17 -10.39 2.86
C GLU A 94 20.65 -11.36 1.78
N GLU A 95 20.02 -10.91 0.68
CA GLU A 95 20.08 -11.72 -0.56
C GLU A 95 20.10 -10.82 -1.80
N GLU A 96 21.07 -11.07 -2.68
CA GLU A 96 21.30 -10.44 -3.99
C GLU A 96 20.19 -10.76 -5.02
N ASP A 97 18.93 -10.89 -4.60
CA ASP A 97 17.85 -11.06 -5.54
C ASP A 97 17.32 -9.67 -5.94
N TYR A 98 17.79 -9.18 -7.09
CA TYR A 98 17.23 -8.04 -7.83
C TYR A 98 15.74 -8.24 -8.23
N GLY A 99 15.08 -9.27 -7.70
CA GLY A 99 13.70 -9.67 -7.90
C GLY A 99 12.69 -8.72 -7.27
N SER A 100 12.53 -7.54 -7.88
CA SER A 100 11.35 -6.67 -7.76
C SER A 100 10.89 -6.40 -6.31
N ASN A 101 11.38 -5.31 -5.71
CA ASN A 101 11.07 -4.80 -4.37
C ASN A 101 9.61 -4.33 -4.25
N HIS A 102 8.66 -5.25 -4.39
CA HIS A 102 7.25 -4.97 -4.30
C HIS A 102 6.51 -6.03 -3.49
N GLY A 103 5.51 -5.58 -2.75
CA GLY A 103 4.65 -6.41 -1.93
C GLY A 103 3.21 -5.94 -2.05
N ASN A 104 2.28 -6.89 -1.99
CA ASN A 104 0.86 -6.63 -2.19
C ASN A 104 0.07 -7.08 -0.96
N ILE A 105 -0.97 -6.33 -0.60
CA ILE A 105 -1.95 -6.69 0.43
C ILE A 105 -3.33 -6.56 -0.19
N PHE A 106 -4.09 -7.65 -0.18
CA PHE A 106 -5.49 -7.67 -0.58
C PHE A 106 -6.39 -7.68 0.64
N ASN A 107 -7.36 -6.78 0.66
CA ASN A 107 -8.37 -6.66 1.71
C ASN A 107 -9.74 -6.46 1.05
N GLY A 108 -10.50 -7.54 0.91
CA GLY A 108 -11.72 -7.54 0.10
C GLY A 108 -11.40 -7.25 -1.36
N ASN A 109 -12.02 -6.21 -1.93
CA ASN A 109 -11.79 -5.77 -3.31
C ASN A 109 -10.70 -4.68 -3.44
N ILE A 110 -9.93 -4.44 -2.38
CA ILE A 110 -8.83 -3.48 -2.37
C ILE A 110 -7.52 -4.23 -2.49
N GLU A 111 -6.60 -3.65 -3.24
CA GLU A 111 -5.19 -3.99 -3.22
C GLU A 111 -4.38 -2.78 -2.77
N ILE A 112 -3.45 -3.02 -1.84
CA ILE A 112 -2.41 -2.07 -1.42
C ILE A 112 -1.09 -2.66 -1.89
N ARG A 113 -0.48 -2.02 -2.89
CA ARG A 113 0.86 -2.33 -3.36
C ARG A 113 1.87 -1.42 -2.68
N LEU A 114 2.98 -2.00 -2.26
CA LEU A 114 4.11 -1.32 -1.67
C LEU A 114 5.29 -1.55 -2.59
N PHE A 115 6.02 -0.50 -2.96
CA PHE A 115 7.28 -0.60 -3.68
C PHE A 115 8.34 0.21 -2.94
N MET A 116 9.48 -0.39 -2.66
CA MET A 116 10.61 0.37 -2.10
C MET A 116 11.48 0.89 -3.23
N LYS A 117 11.73 2.20 -3.19
CA LYS A 117 12.85 2.80 -3.92
C LYS A 117 14.00 2.87 -2.91
N VAL A 118 15.00 1.99 -3.06
CA VAL A 118 16.26 2.10 -2.33
C VAL A 118 17.06 3.19 -3.05
N ASP A 119 17.37 4.28 -2.35
CA ASP A 119 18.32 5.27 -2.82
C ASP A 119 19.72 4.83 -2.36
N ASP A 120 20.73 5.00 -3.21
CA ASP A 120 22.05 4.34 -3.20
C ASP A 120 22.97 4.64 -1.98
N GLY A 121 22.43 4.99 -0.81
CA GLY A 121 23.28 5.13 0.39
C GLY A 121 22.65 5.70 1.66
N ASP A 122 21.34 6.00 1.72
CA ASP A 122 20.72 6.54 2.94
C ASP A 122 19.45 5.76 3.35
N VAL A 123 19.66 4.78 4.23
CA VAL A 123 18.60 3.90 4.79
C VAL A 123 17.53 4.71 5.54
N PHE A 124 17.84 5.93 5.99
CA PHE A 124 16.91 6.74 6.79
C PHE A 124 15.86 7.48 5.95
N ASN A 125 16.05 7.60 4.63
CA ASN A 125 15.14 8.30 3.72
C ASN A 125 14.38 7.36 2.77
N THR A 126 14.21 6.08 3.14
CA THR A 126 13.49 5.14 2.28
C THR A 126 12.04 5.57 2.07
N ILE A 127 11.71 5.92 0.83
CA ILE A 127 10.35 6.17 0.37
C ILE A 127 9.73 4.85 -0.05
N VAL A 128 8.56 4.58 0.53
CA VAL A 128 7.68 3.51 0.08
C VAL A 128 6.64 4.13 -0.85
N LEU A 129 6.67 3.72 -2.12
CA LEU A 129 5.58 4.01 -3.04
C LEU A 129 4.41 3.09 -2.68
N ILE A 130 3.30 3.69 -2.31
CA ILE A 130 2.05 3.00 -2.02
C ILE A 130 1.11 3.22 -3.19
N SER A 131 0.57 2.14 -3.75
CA SER A 131 -0.53 2.18 -4.71
C SER A 131 -1.75 1.48 -4.15
N ILE A 132 -2.89 2.15 -4.13
CA ILE A 132 -4.16 1.65 -3.63
C ILE A 132 -5.09 1.50 -4.82
N LEU A 133 -5.53 0.28 -5.08
CA LEU A 133 -6.41 -0.05 -6.19
C LEU A 133 -7.71 -0.64 -5.64
N ILE A 134 -8.83 -0.33 -6.30
CA ILE A 134 -10.12 -0.96 -6.05
C ILE A 134 -10.59 -1.67 -7.31
N TYR A 135 -10.94 -2.93 -7.12
CA TYR A 135 -11.47 -3.81 -8.14
C TYR A 135 -12.99 -3.77 -8.14
N ASP A 136 -13.57 -3.48 -9.30
CA ASP A 136 -15.03 -3.42 -9.48
C ASP A 136 -15.65 -4.83 -9.64
N THR A 137 -14.84 -5.83 -10.03
CA THR A 137 -15.32 -7.21 -10.23
C THR A 137 -14.41 -8.26 -9.57
N PRO A 138 -14.98 -9.39 -9.08
CA PRO A 138 -14.19 -10.51 -8.56
C PRO A 138 -13.18 -11.05 -9.58
N GLU A 139 -13.53 -11.13 -10.87
CA GLU A 139 -12.63 -11.61 -11.92
C GLU A 139 -11.37 -10.74 -12.04
N SER A 140 -11.54 -9.40 -11.98
CA SER A 140 -10.40 -8.48 -12.05
C SER A 140 -9.49 -8.57 -10.83
N LEU A 141 -10.07 -8.82 -9.65
CA LEU A 141 -9.34 -9.05 -8.40
C LEU A 141 -8.55 -10.37 -8.46
N GLU A 142 -9.20 -11.47 -8.84
CA GLU A 142 -8.55 -12.77 -8.95
C GLU A 142 -7.45 -12.77 -10.02
N LYS A 143 -7.64 -12.01 -11.11
CA LYS A 143 -6.57 -11.80 -12.10
C LYS A 143 -5.38 -11.07 -11.50
N ALA A 144 -5.60 -10.04 -10.67
CA ALA A 144 -4.51 -9.35 -9.98
C ALA A 144 -3.78 -10.27 -9.00
N LYS A 145 -4.54 -11.09 -8.27
CA LYS A 145 -4.02 -12.16 -7.42
C LYS A 145 -3.37 -13.32 -8.19
N ALA A 146 -3.41 -13.38 -9.52
CA ALA A 146 -2.74 -14.43 -10.28
C ALA A 146 -1.40 -13.96 -10.86
N VAL A 147 -1.13 -12.65 -10.83
CA VAL A 147 0.10 -12.07 -11.40
C VAL A 147 1.32 -12.42 -10.54
N ASP A 148 1.13 -12.51 -9.23
CA ASP A 148 2.17 -12.89 -8.28
C ASP A 148 1.77 -14.24 -7.68
N GLU A 149 2.67 -15.21 -7.53
CA GLU A 149 2.30 -16.52 -6.96
C GLU A 149 2.07 -16.39 -5.43
N TYR A 150 0.83 -16.17 -4.98
CA TYR A 150 0.49 -15.92 -3.56
C TYR A 150 0.59 -17.18 -2.70
N HIS A 151 1.41 -17.13 -1.65
CA HIS A 151 1.46 -18.15 -0.60
C HIS A 151 1.62 -17.56 0.80
N VAL A 152 0.72 -16.69 1.29
CA VAL A 152 0.46 -16.66 2.75
C VAL A 152 -0.99 -16.22 3.02
N ARG A 153 -1.76 -17.13 3.63
CA ARG A 153 -2.98 -16.81 4.38
C ARG A 153 -2.56 -16.56 5.82
N ILE A 154 -2.73 -15.33 6.32
CA ILE A 154 -2.43 -15.02 7.72
C ILE A 154 -3.75 -15.03 8.49
N ASP A 155 -4.10 -16.20 9.04
CA ASP A 155 -5.16 -16.29 10.05
C ASP A 155 -4.52 -15.97 11.43
N LEU A 156 -5.11 -15.04 12.19
CA LEU A 156 -4.77 -14.86 13.60
C LEU A 156 -5.17 -16.11 14.40
N PRO A 157 -4.42 -16.49 15.46
CA PRO A 157 -4.89 -17.51 16.39
C PRO A 157 -6.17 -17.01 17.07
N SER A 158 -7.23 -17.82 17.03
CA SER A 158 -8.45 -17.59 17.79
C SER A 158 -8.10 -17.43 19.28
N ASN A 159 -8.44 -16.29 19.87
CA ASN A 159 -8.41 -16.08 21.33
C ASN A 159 -9.30 -17.10 22.05
#